data_AF-A0A2W4IRJ3-F1
#
_entry.id   AF-A0A2W4IRJ3-F1
#
_cell.length_a   1.000
_cell.length_b   1.000
_cell.length_c   1.000
_cell.angle_alpha   90.00
_cell.angle_beta   90.00
_cell.angle_gamma   90.00
#
_symmetry.space_group_name_H-M   'P 1'
#
loop_
_entity.id
_entity.type
_entity.pdbx_description
1 polymer ?
#
loop_
_entity_poly.entity_id
_entity_poly.type
_entity_poly.pdbx_seq_one_letter_code
_entity_poly.pdbx_strand_id
1 'polypeptide(L)'
;MTAPDLTLTACLRPAALDARRGIVRLHPEVLRALGLKPGDAVRLTGRRTTAGIVARAEPTASRALLYADDLTLGNLAIRDREKGLFLINIPEHRERDRTTSAALLL
;
A
#
# COMPACT_ATOMS: atom_id res chain seq x y z
N MET A 1 11.59 -3.44 -13.92
CA MET A 1 11.62 -4.35 -12.75
C MET A 1 10.20 -4.48 -12.24
N THR A 2 9.62 -5.68 -12.23
CA THR A 2 8.25 -5.92 -11.78
C THR A 2 8.18 -5.71 -10.27
N ALA A 3 7.31 -4.82 -9.79
CA ALA A 3 7.09 -4.66 -8.36
C ALA A 3 6.52 -5.94 -7.76
N PRO A 4 6.95 -6.37 -6.55
CA PRO A 4 6.43 -7.59 -5.93
C PRO A 4 4.93 -7.44 -5.64
N ASP A 5 4.14 -8.45 -6.00
CA ASP A 5 2.74 -8.56 -5.64
C ASP A 5 2.52 -9.55 -4.48
N LEU A 6 1.53 -9.26 -3.64
CA LEU A 6 1.14 -10.14 -2.53
C LEU A 6 -0.36 -10.14 -2.34
N THR A 7 -0.95 -11.33 -2.23
CA THR A 7 -2.37 -11.52 -1.89
C THR A 7 -2.57 -11.53 -0.38
N LEU A 8 -3.42 -10.64 0.11
CA LEU A 8 -3.82 -10.57 1.51
C LEU A 8 -5.34 -10.72 1.65
N THR A 9 -5.78 -10.99 2.88
CA THR A 9 -7.20 -10.96 3.26
C THR A 9 -7.53 -9.58 3.81
N ALA A 10 -8.59 -8.96 3.31
CA ALA A 10 -9.04 -7.68 3.83
C ALA A 10 -9.66 -7.85 5.22
N CYS A 11 -9.30 -6.96 6.16
CA CYS A 11 -9.89 -6.91 7.49
C CYS A 11 -10.36 -5.48 7.75
N LEU A 12 -11.67 -5.30 7.97
CA LEU A 12 -12.21 -4.02 8.39
C LEU A 12 -11.66 -3.67 9.77
N ARG A 13 -11.01 -2.52 9.88
CA ARG A 13 -10.61 -1.94 11.16
C ARG A 13 -11.22 -0.55 11.31
N PRO A 14 -12.19 -0.36 12.21
CA PRO A 14 -12.71 0.96 12.53
C PRO A 14 -11.71 1.68 13.45
N ALA A 15 -10.58 2.13 12.90
CA ALA A 15 -9.68 3.02 13.60
C ALA A 15 -10.08 4.46 13.25
N ALA A 16 -10.69 5.18 14.19
CA ALA A 16 -11.18 6.55 13.97
C ALA A 16 -10.10 7.52 13.45
N LEU A 17 -8.84 7.29 13.81
CA LEU A 17 -7.69 8.08 13.36
C LEU A 17 -7.29 7.80 11.90
N ASP A 18 -7.53 6.59 11.40
CA ASP A 18 -7.21 6.18 10.03
C ASP A 18 -8.40 6.37 9.07
N ALA A 19 -9.59 6.64 9.61
CA ALA A 19 -10.84 6.68 8.88
C ALA A 19 -10.84 7.72 7.74
N ARG A 20 -11.25 7.26 6.55
CA ARG A 20 -11.41 8.01 5.30
C ARG A 20 -10.13 8.68 4.79
N ARG A 21 -8.96 8.22 5.24
CA ARG A 21 -7.65 8.73 4.78
C ARG A 21 -6.95 7.82 3.76
N GLY A 22 -7.58 6.69 3.39
CA GLY A 22 -6.97 5.71 2.49
C GLY A 22 -5.74 5.04 3.09
N ILE A 23 -5.66 4.96 4.41
CA ILE A 23 -4.56 4.31 5.13
C ILE A 23 -4.78 2.80 5.13
N VAL A 24 -3.75 2.06 4.72
CA VAL A 24 -3.72 0.60 4.79
C VAL A 24 -2.61 0.15 5.72
N ARG A 25 -2.99 -0.60 6.76
CA ARG A 25 -2.05 -1.12 7.75
C ARG A 25 -1.64 -2.55 7.45
N LEU A 26 -0.32 -2.77 7.48
CA LEU A 26 0.31 -4.06 7.23
C LEU A 26 1.27 -4.43 8.34
N HIS A 27 1.45 -5.73 8.54
CA HIS A 27 2.43 -6.24 9.48
C HIS A 27 3.86 -5.77 9.08
N PRO A 28 4.74 -5.39 10.03
CA PRO A 28 6.07 -4.87 9.73
C PRO A 28 6.95 -5.79 8.86
N GLU A 29 6.77 -7.10 8.95
CA GLU A 29 7.48 -8.05 8.07
C GLU A 29 6.94 -8.06 6.64
N VAL A 30 5.63 -7.86 6.44
CA VAL A 30 5.05 -7.75 5.10
C VAL A 30 5.62 -6.51 4.40
N LEU A 31 5.74 -5.40 5.13
CA LEU A 31 6.39 -4.19 4.62
C LEU A 31 7.82 -4.45 4.19
N ARG A 32 8.61 -5.12 5.06
CA ARG A 32 9.99 -5.50 4.73
C ARG A 32 10.08 -6.41 3.51
N ALA A 33 9.21 -7.41 3.41
CA ALA A 33 9.18 -8.35 2.29
C ALA A 33 8.83 -7.67 0.96
N LEU A 34 7.93 -6.67 1.00
CA LEU A 34 7.53 -5.89 -0.18
C LEU A 34 8.45 -4.70 -0.48
N GLY A 35 9.46 -4.45 0.37
CA GLY A 35 10.33 -3.28 0.25
C GLY A 35 9.63 -1.94 0.51
N LEU A 36 8.51 -1.96 1.25
CA LEU A 36 7.67 -0.80 1.55
C LEU A 36 8.10 -0.12 2.85
N LYS A 37 7.95 1.20 2.88
CA LYS A 37 8.07 2.04 4.07
C LYS A 37 6.71 2.67 4.40
N PRO A 38 6.45 3.00 5.68
CA PRO A 38 5.26 3.77 6.03
C PRO A 38 5.26 5.12 5.30
N GLY A 39 4.14 5.48 4.71
CA GLY A 39 3.99 6.64 3.83
C GLY A 39 4.06 6.31 2.34
N ASP A 40 4.56 5.13 1.95
CA ASP A 40 4.61 4.74 0.55
C ASP A 40 3.20 4.56 -0.02
N ALA A 41 3.04 4.96 -1.28
CA ALA A 41 1.82 4.73 -2.03
C ALA A 41 1.81 3.32 -2.61
N VAL A 42 0.70 2.61 -2.43
CA VAL A 42 0.50 1.26 -2.98
C VAL A 42 -0.75 1.21 -3.84
N ARG A 43 -0.71 0.39 -4.87
CA ARG A 43 -1.89 0.02 -5.64
C ARG A 43 -2.52 -1.20 -5.00
N LEU A 44 -3.81 -1.07 -4.75
CA LEU A 44 -4.66 -2.07 -4.13
C LEU A 44 -5.61 -2.58 -5.20
N THR A 45 -5.57 -3.88 -5.49
CA THR A 45 -6.46 -4.47 -6.50
C THR A 45 -7.36 -5.50 -5.84
N GLY A 46 -8.67 -5.27 -5.91
CA GLY A 46 -9.73 -6.22 -5.61
C GLY A 46 -10.62 -6.46 -6.83
N ARG A 47 -11.93 -6.31 -6.69
CA ARG A 47 -12.84 -6.22 -7.85
C ARG A 47 -12.68 -4.89 -8.58
N ARG A 48 -12.24 -3.86 -7.86
CA ARG A 48 -11.82 -2.56 -8.37
C ARG A 48 -10.38 -2.30 -7.94
N THR A 49 -9.71 -1.42 -8.67
CA THR A 49 -8.36 -0.97 -8.33
C THR A 49 -8.45 0.41 -7.68
N THR A 50 -7.73 0.60 -6.57
CA THR A 50 -7.58 1.90 -5.92
C THR A 50 -6.15 2.06 -5.40
N ALA A 51 -5.83 3.22 -4.84
CA ALA A 51 -4.56 3.47 -4.18
C ALA A 51 -4.75 3.62 -2.67
N GLY A 52 -3.71 3.32 -1.91
CA GLY A 52 -3.67 3.55 -0.47
C GLY A 52 -2.29 3.95 0.00
N ILE A 53 -2.22 4.51 1.20
CA ILE A 53 -0.97 4.87 1.86
C ILE A 53 -0.66 3.86 2.95
N VAL A 54 0.57 3.34 2.93
CA VAL A 54 1.00 2.31 3.85
C VAL A 54 1.24 2.86 5.25
N ALA A 55 0.73 2.15 6.25
CA ALA A 55 1.07 2.36 7.66
C ALA A 55 1.43 1.04 8.34
N ARG A 56 2.11 1.11 9.48
CA ARG A 56 2.44 -0.08 10.28
C ARG A 56 1.23 -0.53 11.08
N ALA A 57 0.90 -1.81 11.02
CA ALA A 57 0.06 -2.45 12.02
C ALA A 57 0.88 -2.73 13.30
N GLU A 58 0.20 -3.07 14.39
CA GLU A 58 0.84 -3.54 15.61
C GLU A 58 1.62 -4.84 15.34
N PRO A 59 2.72 -5.12 16.06
CA PRO A 59 3.49 -6.35 15.87
C PRO A 59 2.71 -7.65 16.13
N THR A 60 1.61 -7.57 16.88
CA THR A 60 0.69 -8.68 17.16
C THR A 60 -0.35 -8.90 16.06
N ALA A 61 -0.42 -8.00 15.08
CA ALA A 61 -1.34 -8.13 13.96
C ALA A 61 -0.95 -9.28 13.03
N SER A 62 -1.92 -9.84 12.31
CA SER A 62 -1.65 -10.96 11.41
C SER A 62 -0.91 -10.50 10.15
N ARG A 63 0.07 -11.31 9.72
CA ARG A 63 0.80 -11.14 8.45
C ARG A 63 -0.06 -11.39 7.21
N ALA A 64 -1.16 -12.14 7.37
CA ALA A 64 -2.06 -12.48 6.28
C ALA A 64 -3.17 -11.44 6.06
N LEU A 65 -3.23 -10.40 6.90
CA LEU A 65 -4.29 -9.40 6.89
C LEU A 65 -3.77 -8.04 6.42
N LEU A 66 -4.60 -7.38 5.62
CA LEU A 66 -4.52 -5.94 5.39
C LEU A 66 -5.69 -5.28 6.13
N TYR A 67 -5.36 -4.31 6.98
CA TYR A 67 -6.37 -3.57 7.73
C TYR A 67 -6.66 -2.25 7.04
N ALA A 68 -7.94 -1.98 6.78
CA ALA A 68 -8.40 -0.76 6.14
C ALA A 68 -9.77 -0.34 6.69
N ASP A 69 -10.14 0.91 6.41
CA ASP A 69 -11.47 1.44 6.70
C ASP A 69 -12.54 0.95 5.71
N ASP A 70 -13.79 1.22 6.04
CA ASP A 70 -14.96 0.88 5.24
C ASP A 70 -14.93 1.53 3.85
N LEU A 71 -14.46 2.78 3.75
CA LEU A 71 -14.36 3.51 2.49
C LEU A 71 -13.37 2.84 1.53
N THR A 72 -12.21 2.43 2.02
CA THR A 72 -11.15 1.78 1.23
C THR A 72 -11.63 0.42 0.75
N LEU A 73 -12.28 -0.37 1.63
CA LEU A 73 -12.86 -1.66 1.24
C LEU A 73 -14.00 -1.49 0.23
N GLY A 74 -14.84 -0.47 0.41
CA GLY A 74 -15.91 -0.09 -0.52
C GLY A 74 -15.37 0.31 -1.90
N ASN A 75 -14.28 1.09 -1.95
CA ASN A 75 -13.59 1.46 -3.19
C ASN A 75 -13.00 0.25 -3.90
N LEU A 76 -12.48 -0.73 -3.15
CA LEU A 76 -11.99 -2.01 -3.66
C LEU A 76 -13.11 -2.97 -4.09
N ALA A 77 -14.35 -2.68 -3.69
CA ALA A 77 -15.50 -3.57 -3.80
C ALA A 77 -15.20 -4.98 -3.23
N ILE A 78 -14.52 -5.02 -2.08
CA ILE A 78 -14.18 -6.22 -1.30
C ILE A 78 -14.92 -6.16 0.03
N ARG A 79 -15.42 -7.30 0.52
CA ARG A 79 -16.04 -7.41 1.85
C ARG A 79 -15.00 -7.72 2.94
N ASP A 80 -15.36 -7.44 4.19
CA ASP A 80 -14.54 -7.90 5.33
C ASP A 80 -14.32 -9.42 5.26
N ARG A 81 -13.08 -9.84 5.56
CA ARG A 81 -12.58 -11.23 5.48
C ARG A 81 -12.58 -11.86 4.09
N GLU A 82 -12.84 -11.11 3.02
CA GLU A 82 -12.70 -11.61 1.65
C GLU A 82 -11.22 -11.58 1.22
N LYS A 83 -10.79 -12.65 0.55
CA LYS A 83 -9.46 -12.77 -0.07
C LYS A 83 -9.50 -12.15 -1.46
N GLY A 84 -8.39 -11.58 -1.89
CA GLY A 84 -8.24 -11.07 -3.25
C GLY A 84 -7.64 -9.68 -3.33
N LEU A 85 -7.01 -9.21 -2.26
CA LEU A 85 -6.32 -7.93 -2.28
C LEU A 85 -4.88 -8.11 -2.71
N PHE A 86 -4.55 -7.68 -3.93
CA PHE A 86 -3.18 -7.62 -4.43
C PHE A 86 -2.57 -6.28 -4.11
N LEU A 87 -1.48 -6.30 -3.35
CA LEU A 87 -0.64 -5.15 -3.12
C LEU A 87 0.44 -5.07 -4.19
N ILE A 88 0.39 -4.06 -5.04
CA ILE A 88 1.48 -3.77 -5.97
C ILE A 88 2.10 -2.47 -5.47
N ASN A 89 3.37 -2.53 -5.07
CA ASN A 89 4.13 -1.31 -4.85
C ASN A 89 4.06 -0.48 -6.14
N ILE A 90 3.60 0.78 -6.06
CA ILE A 90 3.76 1.70 -7.18
C ILE A 90 5.16 2.28 -6.99
N PRO A 91 6.19 1.78 -7.69
CA PRO A 91 7.47 2.48 -7.66
C PRO A 91 7.17 3.88 -8.20
N GLU A 92 7.27 4.86 -7.31
CA GLU A 92 7.32 6.25 -7.68
C GLU A 92 8.32 6.40 -8.81
N HIS A 93 7.91 7.15 -9.83
CA HIS A 93 8.70 7.47 -11.00
C HIS A 93 10.07 8.02 -10.55
N ARG A 94 11.08 7.15 -10.44
CA ARG A 94 12.48 7.56 -10.31
C ARG A 94 12.94 8.07 -11.66
N GLU A 95 12.54 9.30 -11.99
CA GLU A 95 13.24 10.07 -13.01
C GLU A 95 13.12 11.57 -12.71
N ARG A 96 14.00 12.03 -11.81
CA ARG A 96 14.69 13.29 -11.99
C ARG A 96 16.17 13.03 -11.80
N ASP A 97 16.75 12.33 -12.78
CA ASP A 97 18.14 12.60 -13.14
C ASP A 97 18.21 14.05 -13.63
N ARG A 98 18.50 14.96 -12.70
CA ARG A 98 19.07 16.28 -13.01
C ARG A 98 20.45 16.35 -12.38
N THR A 99 21.27 15.37 -12.69
CA THR A 99 22.73 15.48 -12.64
C THR A 99 23.20 15.49 -14.08
N THR A 100 24.05 16.47 -14.42
CA THR A 100 24.66 16.72 -15.75
C THR A 100 23.91 17.69 -16.67
N SER A 101 23.82 18.95 -16.25
CA SER A 101 23.87 20.07 -17.21
C SER A 101 24.56 21.26 -16.56
N ALA A 102 25.87 21.11 -16.33
CA ALA A 102 26.76 22.21 -15.94
C ALA A 102 28.19 21.96 -16.48
N ALA A 103 28.28 21.39 -17.69
CA ALA A 103 29.55 21.18 -18.38
C ALA A 103 29.36 21.32 -19.89
N LEU A 104 28.79 22.43 -20.35
CA LEU A 104 29.09 23.05 -21.65
C LEU A 104 28.33 24.38 -21.76
N LEU A 105 29.01 25.51 -21.51
CA LEU A 105 28.82 26.84 -22.10
C LEU A 105 29.34 27.92 -21.14
N LEU A 106 30.66 28.14 -21.21
CA LEU A 106 31.39 29.41 -21.39
C LEU A 106 32.80 29.26 -20.82
#